data_AF-A0A2G2DI47-F1
#
_entry.id   AF-A0A2G2DI47-F1
#
_cell.length_a   1.000
_cell.length_b   1.000
_cell.length_c   1.000
_cell.angle_alpha   90.00
_cell.angle_beta   90.00
_cell.angle_gamma   90.00
#
_symmetry.space_group_name_H-M   'P 1'
#
loop_
_entity.id
_entity.type
_entity.pdbx_description
1 polymer ?
#
loop_
_entity_poly.entity_id
_entity_poly.type
_entity_poly.pdbx_seq_one_letter_code
_entity_poly.pdbx_strand_id
1 'polypeptide(L)' 'MDWRTAIPNKRKKISAILPRVDIVHDIDESEKICDCGVTIDRIGEGISAKLDIIPAVFRGIRHMCPKYTCKQC' A
#
# COMPACT_ATOMS: atom_id res chain seq x y z
N MET A 1 8.36 -28.81 30.63
CA MET A 1 7.41 -27.95 29.89
C MET A 1 8.23 -26.95 29.07
N ASP A 2 8.31 -27.15 27.75
CA ASP A 2 9.16 -26.36 26.86
C ASP A 2 8.39 -25.13 26.37
N TRP A 3 8.74 -23.93 26.86
CA TRP A 3 8.08 -22.66 26.53
C TRP A 3 8.41 -22.15 25.11
N ARG A 4 9.21 -22.89 24.34
CA ARG A 4 9.67 -22.54 22.99
C ARG A 4 8.62 -22.80 21.90
N THR A 5 7.34 -22.89 22.24
CA THR A 5 6.29 -23.13 21.26
C THR A 5 6.01 -21.88 20.43
N ALA A 6 6.40 -21.95 19.15
CA ALA A 6 6.20 -21.04 18.03
C ALA A 6 5.23 -19.85 18.25
N ILE A 7 5.78 -18.64 18.42
CA ILE A 7 5.05 -17.40 18.18
C ILE A 7 4.87 -17.30 16.66
N PRO A 8 3.65 -17.34 16.11
CA PRO A 8 3.45 -17.19 14.68
C PRO A 8 3.93 -15.79 14.27
N ASN A 9 4.93 -15.73 13.38
CA ASN A 9 5.50 -14.50 12.83
C ASN A 9 4.54 -13.86 11.79
N LYS A 10 3.27 -13.70 12.15
CA LYS A 10 2.25 -13.11 11.30
C LYS A 10 1.99 -11.69 11.80
N ARG A 11 2.24 -10.71 10.92
CA ARG A 11 1.94 -9.30 11.23
C ARG A 11 0.44 -9.15 11.51
N LYS A 12 0.11 -8.63 12.69
CA LYS A 12 -1.27 -8.26 13.02
C LYS A 12 -1.66 -7.07 12.14
N LYS A 13 -2.86 -7.12 11.57
CA LYS A 13 -3.42 -6.00 10.81
C LYS A 13 -3.66 -4.84 11.76
N ILE A 14 -3.42 -3.61 11.29
CA ILE A 14 -3.81 -2.40 12.00
C ILE A 14 -5.33 -2.39 12.16
N SER A 15 -5.79 -2.07 13.37
CA SER A 15 -7.21 -2.07 13.70
C SER A 15 -7.98 -1.08 12.81
N ALA A 16 -9.22 -1.43 12.49
CA ALA A 16 -10.08 -0.59 11.64
C ALA A 16 -10.66 0.62 12.38
N ILE A 17 -10.62 0.60 13.72
CA ILE A 17 -11.15 1.67 14.59
C ILE A 17 -10.24 2.89 14.65
N LEU A 18 -8.96 2.77 14.29
CA LEU A 18 -8.06 3.90 14.26
C LEU A 18 -8.37 4.79 13.06
N PRO A 19 -8.31 6.13 13.21
CA PRO A 19 -8.48 7.05 12.08
C PRO A 19 -7.47 6.71 10.98
N ARG A 20 -7.94 6.72 9.72
CA ARG A 20 -7.11 6.35 8.57
C ARG A 20 -6.83 7.57 7.69
N VAL A 21 -5.58 7.65 7.24
CA VAL A 21 -5.12 8.65 6.27
C VAL A 21 -4.60 7.91 5.05
N ASP A 22 -5.02 8.34 3.88
CA ASP A 22 -4.70 7.73 2.60
C ASP A 22 -3.61 8.52 1.89
N ILE A 23 -2.54 7.86 1.48
CA ILE A 23 -1.43 8.44 0.73
C ILE A 23 -1.32 7.65 -0.58
N VAL A 24 -1.59 8.33 -1.69
CA VAL A 24 -1.45 7.74 -3.03
C VAL A 24 -0.05 8.07 -3.54
N HIS A 25 0.71 7.02 -3.87
CA HIS A 25 2.00 7.12 -4.54
C HIS A 25 1.76 6.83 -6.02
N ASP A 26 1.47 7.87 -6.78
CA ASP A 26 1.23 7.78 -8.23
C ASP A 26 2.48 8.22 -8.99
N ILE A 27 2.63 7.68 -10.21
CA ILE A 27 3.64 8.15 -11.16
C ILE A 27 3.14 9.40 -11.89
N ASP A 28 4.06 10.21 -12.41
CA ASP A 28 3.69 11.42 -13.14
C ASP A 28 2.89 11.09 -14.42
N GLU A 29 2.12 12.04 -14.92
CA GLU A 29 1.37 11.86 -16.18
C GLU A 29 2.30 11.56 -17.37
N SER A 30 3.51 12.13 -17.39
CA SER A 30 4.51 11.83 -18.41
C SER A 30 5.00 10.38 -18.37
N GLU A 31 4.95 9.73 -17.20
CA GLU A 31 5.38 8.33 -17.03
C GLU A 31 4.24 7.34 -17.31
N LYS A 32 3.01 7.83 -17.55
CA LYS A 32 1.85 7.01 -17.94
C LYS A 32 1.80 6.73 -19.45
N ILE A 33 2.93 6.90 -20.13
CA ILE A 33 3.09 6.56 -21.54
C ILE A 33 4.04 5.37 -21.61
N CYS A 34 3.58 4.26 -22.18
CA CYS A 34 4.41 3.10 -22.43
C CYS A 34 5.47 3.42 -23.49
N ASP A 35 6.55 2.66 -23.52
CA ASP A 35 7.59 2.75 -24.56
C ASP A 35 7.01 2.58 -25.98
N CYS A 36 5.91 1.84 -26.13
CA CYS A 36 5.19 1.71 -27.40
C CYS A 36 4.36 2.95 -27.80
N GLY A 37 4.34 4.00 -26.99
CA GLY A 37 3.64 5.26 -27.24
C GLY A 37 2.17 5.27 -26.82
N VAL A 38 1.66 4.18 -26.25
CA VAL A 38 0.27 4.08 -25.79
C VAL A 38 0.17 4.41 -24.30
N THR A 39 -0.91 5.08 -23.89
CA THR A 39 -1.20 5.34 -22.48
C THR A 39 -1.43 4.03 -21.72
N ILE A 40 -0.74 3.86 -20.59
CA ILE A 40 -0.90 2.68 -19.74
C ILE A 40 -2.14 2.81 -18.85
N ASP A 41 -2.88 1.71 -18.71
CA ASP A 41 -4.10 1.64 -17.90
C ASP A 41 -3.78 1.16 -16.49
N ARG A 42 -4.50 1.70 -15.50
CA ARG A 42 -4.41 1.23 -14.11
C ARG A 42 -5.10 -0.13 -14.00
N ILE A 43 -4.33 -1.19 -13.74
CA ILE A 43 -4.83 -2.57 -13.63
C ILE A 43 -5.10 -2.99 -12.17
N GLY A 44 -4.48 -2.32 -11.22
CA GLY A 44 -4.69 -2.61 -9.81
C GLY A 44 -3.94 -1.65 -8.91
N GLU A 45 -3.87 -1.97 -7.63
CA GLU A 45 -3.09 -1.21 -6.66
C GLU A 45 -2.58 -2.11 -5.54
N GLY A 46 -1.37 -1.82 -5.08
CA GLY A 46 -0.87 -2.37 -3.83
C GLY A 46 -1.30 -1.48 -2.68
N ILE A 47 -1.95 -2.05 -1.67
CA ILE A 47 -2.32 -1.34 -0.45
C ILE A 47 -1.44 -1.85 0.70
N SER A 48 -0.69 -0.94 1.32
CA SER A 48 0.06 -1.23 2.54
C SER A 48 -0.35 -0.29 3.66
N ALA A 49 -0.43 -0.79 4.89
CA ALA A 49 -0.86 -0.01 6.04
C ALA A 49 0.27 0.09 7.08
N LYS A 50 0.50 1.30 7.60
CA LYS A 50 1.49 1.60 8.63
C LYS A 50 0.84 2.34 9.80
N LEU A 51 1.27 2.05 11.02
CA LEU A 51 0.80 2.77 12.20
C LEU A 51 1.68 4.02 12.35
N ASP A 52 1.03 5.18 12.39
CA ASP A 52 1.67 6.46 12.63
C ASP A 52 1.32 6.92 14.05
N ILE A 53 2.36 7.27 14.80
CA ILE A 53 2.26 7.66 16.20
C ILE A 53 2.63 9.12 16.28
N ILE A 54 1.61 9.97 16.33
CA ILE A 54 1.77 11.38 16.67
C ILE A 54 1.49 11.49 18.16
N PRO A 55 2.19 12.34 18.93
CA PRO A 55 1.85 12.57 20.32
C PRO A 55 0.34 12.81 20.51
N ALA A 56 -0.28 12.02 21.38
CA ALA A 56 -1.72 11.96 21.68
C ALA A 56 -2.65 11.35 20.60
N VAL A 57 -2.17 10.98 19.40
CA VAL A 57 -3.02 10.42 18.33
C VAL A 57 -2.36 9.24 17.63
N PHE A 58 -3.02 8.09 17.67
CA PHE A 58 -2.68 6.94 16.83
C PHE A 58 -3.53 6.94 15.56
N ARG A 59 -2.88 6.78 14.41
CA ARG A 59 -3.60 6.69 13.13
C ARG A 59 -2.99 5.64 12.22
N GLY A 60 -3.82 5.03 11.38
CA GLY A 60 -3.37 4.15 10.32
C GLY A 60 -3.10 4.96 9.06
N ILE A 61 -1.91 4.86 8.48
CA ILE A 61 -1.62 5.39 7.15
C ILE A 61 -1.76 4.25 6.15
N ARG A 62 -2.61 4.41 5.13
CA ARG A 62 -2.70 3.50 3.99
C ARG A 62 -1.95 4.11 2.81
N HIS A 63 -0.91 3.43 2.38
CA HIS A 63 -0.21 3.73 1.15
C HIS A 63 -0.84 2.93 0.02
N MET A 64 -1.35 3.63 -0.99
CA MET A 64 -1.90 3.08 -2.22
C MET A 64 -0.89 3.32 -3.33
N CYS A 65 -0.39 2.25 -3.93
CA CYS A 65 0.56 2.28 -5.05
C CYS A 65 -0.13 1.69 -6.28
N PRO A 66 -0.69 2.53 -7.17
CA PRO A 66 -1.31 2.09 -8.41
C PRO A 66 -0.34 1.31 -9.28
N LYS A 67 -0.84 0.27 -9.91
CA LYS A 67 -0.12 -0.56 -10.88
C LYS A 67 -0.69 -0.30 -12.25
N TYR A 68 0.22 -0.11 -13.19
CA TYR A 68 -0.11 0.18 -14.57
C TYR A 68 0.35 -0.95 -15.48
N THR A 69 -0.39 -1.16 -16.55
CA THR A 69 -0.01 -2.09 -17.62
C THR A 69 -0.32 -1.45 -18.97
N CYS A 70 0.51 -1.74 -19.96
CA CYS A 70 0.11 -1.54 -21.34
C CYS A 70 -0.80 -2.70 -21.76
N LYS A 71 -1.80 -2.43 -22.60
CA LYS A 71 -2.67 -3.47 -23.18
C LYS A 71 -2.11 -4.04 -24.48
N GLN A 72 -1.11 -3.38 -25.06
CA GLN A 72 -0.58 -3.68 -26.39
C GLN A 72 0.77 -4.40 -26.35
N CYS A 73 1.44 -4.42 -25.18
CA CYS A 73 2.74 -5.05 -24.98
C CYS A 73 2.66 -6.21 -23.99
#